data_AF-A0AAD6TZ90-F1
#
_entry.id   AF-A0AAD6TZ90-F1
#
_cell.length_a   1.000
_cell.length_b   1.000
_cell.length_c   1.000
_cell.angle_alpha   90.00
_cell.angle_beta   90.00
_cell.angle_gamma   90.00
#
_symmetry.space_group_name_H-M   'P 1'
#
loop_
_entity.id
_entity.type
_entity.pdbx_description
1 polymer ?
#
loop_
_entity_poly.entity_id
_entity_poly.type
_entity_poly.pdbx_seq_one_letter_code
_entity_poly.pdbx_strand_id
1 'polypeptide(L)'
;MRAISSLSKDDRSFLLSFPNAPGDDPIFGRLKHFTPCVGDNAAGLCPTICRVNHTCYSPKGRPNAAYFWNVTTKEEELRAVADISEGQEIEVSYMEDIINYEDPTTLLRRKFCFECSCKGCTRPAAERLASKQRILA
;
A
#
# COMPACT_ATOMS: atom_id res chain seq x y z
N MET A 1 9.37 8.76 -12.77
CA MET A 1 8.03 9.18 -12.32
C MET A 1 7.37 10.01 -13.42
N ARG A 2 6.07 9.82 -13.70
CA ARG A 2 5.33 10.62 -14.69
C ARG A 2 4.24 11.43 -13.99
N ALA A 3 4.09 12.70 -14.37
CA ALA A 3 2.97 13.52 -13.91
C ALA A 3 1.66 13.00 -14.50
N ILE A 4 0.58 13.07 -13.73
CA ILE A 4 -0.74 12.56 -14.14
C ILE A 4 -1.25 13.28 -15.40
N SER A 5 -0.92 14.57 -15.56
CA SER A 5 -1.29 15.38 -16.72
C SER A 5 -0.57 15.00 -18.01
N SER A 6 0.51 14.21 -17.93
CA SER A 6 1.35 13.81 -19.08
C SER A 6 1.37 12.30 -19.34
N LEU A 7 0.42 11.56 -18.78
CA LEU A 7 0.35 10.10 -18.94
C LEU A 7 0.09 9.69 -20.40
N SER A 8 0.83 8.68 -20.85
CA SER A 8 0.56 8.00 -22.12
C SER A 8 -0.76 7.20 -22.06
N LYS A 9 -1.23 6.68 -23.20
CA LYS A 9 -2.41 5.79 -23.24
C LYS A 9 -2.20 4.54 -22.37
N ASP A 10 -1.01 3.96 -22.42
CA ASP A 10 -0.68 2.74 -21.68
C ASP A 10 -0.61 3.02 -20.17
N ASP A 11 0.01 4.13 -19.77
CA ASP A 11 0.03 4.55 -18.38
C ASP A 11 -1.38 4.84 -17.85
N ARG A 12 -2.23 5.45 -18.68
CA ARG A 12 -3.63 5.71 -18.32
C ARG A 12 -4.40 4.41 -18.16
N SER A 13 -4.18 3.42 -19.02
CA SER A 13 -4.79 2.10 -18.89
C SER A 13 -4.33 1.39 -17.61
N PHE A 14 -3.02 1.47 -17.31
CA PHE A 14 -2.46 0.92 -16.08
C PHE A 14 -3.02 1.60 -14.85
N LEU A 15 -3.10 2.94 -14.86
CA LEU A 15 -3.75 3.70 -13.79
C LEU A 15 -5.19 3.25 -13.58
N LEU A 16 -5.97 3.16 -14.66
CA LEU A 16 -7.39 2.81 -14.61
C LEU A 16 -7.65 1.34 -14.21
N SER A 17 -6.65 0.46 -14.28
CA SER A 17 -6.80 -0.93 -13.82
C SER A 17 -6.86 -1.08 -12.30
N PHE A 18 -6.48 -0.04 -11.54
CA PHE A 18 -6.58 -0.08 -10.08
C PHE A 18 -8.04 0.05 -9.60
N PRO A 19 -8.39 -0.56 -8.46
CA PRO A 19 -9.70 -0.42 -7.84
C PRO A 19 -10.05 1.05 -7.56
N ASN A 20 -11.34 1.38 -7.62
CA ASN A 20 -11.86 2.69 -7.24
C ASN A 20 -13.25 2.55 -6.63
N ALA A 21 -13.60 3.44 -5.71
CA ALA A 21 -14.92 3.39 -5.12
C ALA A 21 -15.97 3.85 -6.15
N PRO A 22 -17.20 3.30 -6.09
CA PRO A 22 -18.31 3.82 -6.90
C PRO A 22 -18.54 5.31 -6.59
N GLY A 23 -18.59 6.13 -7.63
CA GLY A 23 -18.82 7.58 -7.52
C GLY A 23 -17.56 8.44 -7.34
N ASP A 24 -16.38 7.84 -7.08
CA ASP A 24 -15.11 8.57 -7.04
C ASP A 24 -14.66 8.98 -8.45
N ASP A 25 -13.90 10.08 -8.53
CA ASP A 25 -13.26 10.51 -9.78
C ASP A 25 -12.38 9.39 -10.35
N PRO A 26 -12.43 9.11 -11.68
CA PRO A 26 -11.70 8.00 -12.28
C PRO A 26 -10.17 8.07 -12.11
N ILE A 27 -9.60 9.26 -11.96
CA ILE A 27 -8.16 9.45 -11.83
C ILE A 27 -7.81 9.74 -10.37
N PHE A 28 -8.41 10.77 -9.77
CA PHE A 28 -8.09 11.21 -8.41
C PHE A 28 -8.44 10.14 -7.37
N GLY A 29 -9.52 9.40 -7.57
CA GLY A 29 -9.94 8.30 -6.71
C GLY A 29 -8.94 7.13 -6.66
N ARG A 30 -8.01 7.05 -7.62
CA ARG A 30 -6.98 6.00 -7.68
C ARG A 30 -5.62 6.44 -7.20
N LEU A 31 -5.41 7.73 -6.93
CA LEU A 31 -4.11 8.25 -6.51
C LEU A 31 -3.56 7.60 -5.25
N LYS A 32 -4.46 7.16 -4.37
CA LYS A 32 -4.15 6.38 -3.17
C LYS A 32 -3.31 5.10 -3.42
N HIS A 33 -3.35 4.54 -4.63
CA HIS A 33 -2.54 3.37 -5.02
C HIS A 33 -1.14 3.75 -5.54
N PHE A 34 -0.91 5.04 -5.78
CA PHE A 34 0.32 5.58 -6.36
C PHE A 34 1.06 6.47 -5.36
N THR A 35 0.42 6.83 -4.25
CA THR A 35 1.01 7.49 -3.07
C THR A 35 1.25 6.45 -1.98
N PRO A 36 2.51 6.07 -1.84
CA PRO A 36 3.33 6.69 -0.82
C PRO A 36 4.48 7.42 -1.52
N CYS A 37 5.08 8.40 -0.87
CA CYS A 37 6.35 8.97 -1.32
C CYS A 37 6.30 9.79 -2.62
N VAL A 38 5.78 11.00 -2.46
CA VAL A 38 6.41 12.11 -3.17
C VAL A 38 6.91 13.06 -2.10
N GLY A 39 8.22 13.01 -1.85
CA GLY A 39 8.85 14.17 -1.23
C GLY A 39 8.53 15.39 -2.10
N ASP A 40 8.17 16.51 -1.47
CA ASP A 40 7.76 17.77 -2.11
C ASP A 40 6.27 17.86 -2.57
N ASN A 41 5.32 17.23 -1.86
CA ASN A 41 3.85 17.44 -2.03
C ASN A 41 3.29 17.14 -3.44
N ALA A 42 3.98 16.34 -4.25
CA ALA A 42 3.49 15.97 -5.57
C ALA A 42 2.83 14.57 -5.56
N ALA A 43 2.29 14.14 -6.70
CA ALA A 43 1.79 12.78 -6.92
C ALA A 43 2.40 12.26 -8.22
N GLY A 44 2.77 10.98 -8.27
CA GLY A 44 3.46 10.43 -9.42
C GLY A 44 3.11 8.98 -9.69
N LEU A 45 3.11 8.60 -10.96
CA LEU A 45 2.94 7.20 -11.36
C LEU A 45 4.32 6.53 -11.51
N CYS A 46 4.50 5.41 -10.81
CA CYS A 46 5.65 4.52 -10.96
C CYS A 46 5.17 3.08 -11.28
N PRO A 47 4.95 2.74 -12.57
CA PRO A 47 4.30 1.48 -12.95
C PRO A 47 4.95 0.20 -12.43
N THR A 48 6.24 0.23 -12.10
CA THR A 48 6.95 -0.90 -11.48
C THR A 48 6.58 -1.06 -10.01
N ILE A 49 6.62 0.04 -9.25
CA ILE A 49 6.43 0.06 -7.79
C ILE A 49 4.95 -0.04 -7.41
N CYS A 50 4.04 0.52 -8.21
CA CYS A 50 2.60 0.48 -7.94
C CYS A 50 1.98 -0.92 -8.04
N ARG A 51 2.72 -1.94 -8.47
CA ARG A 51 2.26 -3.34 -8.55
C ARG A 51 2.36 -4.11 -7.24
N VAL A 52 3.10 -3.57 -6.27
CA VAL A 52 3.44 -4.26 -5.03
C VAL A 52 2.22 -4.33 -4.14
N ASN A 53 1.85 -5.54 -3.71
CA ASN A 53 0.65 -5.79 -2.91
C ASN A 53 0.86 -5.52 -1.42
N HIS A 54 -0.27 -5.49 -0.69
CA HIS A 54 -0.29 -5.25 0.74
C HIS A 54 -0.22 -6.52 1.58
N THR A 55 0.57 -6.48 2.66
CA THR A 55 0.45 -7.41 3.79
C THR A 55 0.49 -6.64 5.12
N CYS A 56 -0.35 -7.04 6.08
CA CYS A 56 -0.40 -6.39 7.39
C CYS A 56 0.78 -6.82 8.26
N TYR A 57 1.20 -5.94 9.18
CA TYR A 57 2.08 -6.33 10.27
C TYR A 57 1.33 -7.21 11.28
N SER A 58 1.80 -8.43 11.48
CA SER A 58 1.27 -9.36 12.48
C SER A 58 2.32 -10.38 12.92
N PRO A 59 2.12 -11.08 14.04
CA PRO A 59 2.97 -12.21 14.43
C PRO A 59 3.04 -13.38 13.41
N LYS A 60 2.16 -13.43 12.40
CA LYS A 60 2.07 -14.54 11.41
C LYS A 60 2.43 -14.09 9.99
N GLY A 61 2.76 -12.82 9.79
CA GLY A 61 3.06 -12.24 8.48
C GLY A 61 3.44 -10.77 8.63
N ARG A 62 4.43 -10.33 7.86
CA ARG A 62 4.93 -8.95 7.82
C ARG A 62 5.40 -8.63 6.41
N PRO A 63 5.36 -7.35 6.00
CA PRO A 63 5.99 -6.90 4.76
C PRO A 63 7.45 -7.34 4.65
N ASN A 64 7.87 -7.67 3.43
CA ASN A 64 9.26 -8.00 3.12
C ASN A 64 9.97 -6.87 2.34
N ALA A 65 9.24 -5.85 1.92
CA ALA A 65 9.77 -4.62 1.35
C ALA A 65 9.13 -3.36 1.96
N ALA A 66 9.78 -2.22 1.78
CA ALA A 66 9.30 -0.92 2.16
C ALA A 66 9.64 0.13 1.09
N TYR A 67 8.80 1.16 1.02
CA TYR A 67 9.00 2.33 0.19
C TYR A 67 10.03 3.26 0.84
N PHE A 68 10.87 3.88 0.02
CA PHE A 68 11.90 4.82 0.45
C PHE A 68 12.06 5.92 -0.58
N TRP A 69 11.94 7.17 -0.14
CA TRP A 69 12.19 8.33 -0.98
C TRP A 69 13.65 8.75 -0.90
N ASN A 70 14.36 8.69 -2.04
CA ASN A 70 15.71 9.21 -2.14
C ASN A 70 15.69 10.70 -2.51
N VAL A 71 15.93 11.56 -1.52
CA VAL A 71 15.91 13.02 -1.69
C VAL A 71 16.97 13.54 -2.66
N THR A 72 18.08 12.81 -2.81
CA THR A 72 19.23 13.20 -3.65
C THR A 72 18.98 12.87 -5.12
N THR A 73 18.54 11.66 -5.42
CA THR A 73 18.24 11.25 -6.80
C THR A 73 16.83 11.64 -7.24
N LYS A 74 15.96 12.05 -6.30
CA LYS A 74 14.54 12.34 -6.52
C LYS A 74 13.80 11.13 -7.09
N GLU A 75 14.12 9.96 -6.55
CA GLU A 75 13.56 8.69 -6.99
C GLU A 75 12.86 7.97 -5.84
N GLU A 76 11.81 7.24 -6.25
CA GLU A 76 11.13 6.31 -5.38
C GLU A 76 11.83 4.95 -5.45
N GLU A 77 12.17 4.42 -4.29
CA GLU A 77 12.86 3.15 -4.16
C GLU A 77 12.01 2.14 -3.39
N LEU A 78 11.96 0.92 -3.90
CA LEU A 78 11.41 -0.22 -3.18
C LEU A 78 12.57 -1.05 -2.65
N ARG A 79 12.75 -1.08 -1.33
CA ARG A 79 13.87 -1.77 -0.69
C ARG A 79 13.37 -2.99 0.08
N ALA A 80 14.06 -4.11 -0.07
CA ALA A 80 13.84 -5.26 0.79
C ALA A 80 14.20 -4.93 2.24
N VAL A 81 13.36 -5.37 3.18
CA VAL A 81 13.56 -5.23 4.64
C VAL A 81 13.68 -6.58 5.34
N ALA A 82 13.63 -7.66 4.56
CA ALA A 82 13.85 -9.03 4.96
C ALA A 82 14.37 -9.82 3.75
N ASP A 83 14.90 -11.03 3.98
CA ASP A 83 15.26 -11.94 2.89
C ASP A 83 14.01 -12.33 2.08
N ILE A 84 14.14 -12.33 0.76
CA ILE A 84 13.07 -12.67 -0.20
C ILE A 84 13.58 -13.83 -1.06
N SER A 85 12.90 -14.97 -0.99
CA SER A 85 13.24 -16.14 -1.81
C SER A 85 12.79 -15.97 -3.26
N GLU A 86 13.42 -16.66 -4.19
CA GLU A 86 12.95 -16.70 -5.58
C GLU A 86 11.49 -17.19 -5.65
N GLY A 87 10.66 -16.48 -6.41
CA GLY A 87 9.22 -16.76 -6.53
C GLY A 87 8.38 -16.30 -5.33
N GLN A 88 8.98 -15.79 -4.25
CA GLN A 88 8.23 -15.15 -3.17
C GLN A 88 7.69 -13.79 -3.63
N GLU A 89 6.42 -13.53 -3.34
CA GLU A 89 5.80 -12.23 -3.62
C GLU A 89 6.47 -11.11 -2.80
N ILE A 90 6.67 -9.96 -3.44
CA ILE A 90 7.12 -8.74 -2.76
C ILE A 90 5.88 -8.01 -2.24
N GLU A 91 5.85 -7.77 -0.93
CA GLU A 91 4.72 -7.19 -0.22
C GLU A 91 5.17 -6.02 0.67
N VAL A 92 4.34 -4.98 0.76
CA VAL A 92 4.53 -3.77 1.57
C VAL A 92 3.37 -3.56 2.55
N SER A 93 3.50 -2.63 3.49
CA SER A 93 2.34 -2.12 4.24
C SER A 93 1.78 -0.87 3.58
N TYR A 94 0.49 -0.87 3.24
CA TYR A 94 -0.24 0.33 2.82
C TYR A 94 -0.74 1.17 4.01
N MET A 95 -0.53 0.67 5.22
CA MET A 95 -0.84 1.37 6.46
C MET A 95 0.42 2.13 6.87
N GLU A 96 0.44 3.43 6.58
CA GLU A 96 1.54 4.35 6.91
C GLU A 96 1.55 4.71 8.40
N ASP A 97 0.36 4.78 9.03
CA ASP A 97 0.20 5.11 10.44
C ASP A 97 -0.25 3.90 11.26
N ILE A 98 0.62 3.47 12.17
CA ILE A 98 0.36 2.42 13.17
C ILE A 98 -0.75 2.84 14.15
N ILE A 99 -1.09 4.13 14.20
CA ILE A 99 -2.02 4.75 15.15
C ILE A 99 -3.42 4.98 14.54
N ASN A 100 -3.89 4.08 13.67
CA ASN A 100 -5.29 4.06 13.29
C ASN A 100 -6.06 3.13 14.23
N TYR A 101 -6.98 3.69 15.02
CA TYR A 101 -7.87 2.92 15.89
C TYR A 101 -8.91 2.07 15.12
N GLU A 102 -9.02 2.31 13.81
CA GLU A 102 -9.87 1.60 12.85
C GLU A 102 -9.37 0.16 12.62
N ASP A 103 -10.28 -0.80 12.39
CA ASP A 103 -9.90 -2.16 11.97
C ASP A 103 -9.16 -2.08 10.61
N PRO A 104 -7.94 -2.65 10.48
CA PRO A 104 -7.19 -2.65 9.22
C PRO A 104 -8.01 -3.06 8.00
N THR A 105 -8.91 -4.04 8.12
CA THR A 105 -9.77 -4.49 7.02
C THR A 105 -10.74 -3.39 6.56
N THR A 106 -11.32 -2.65 7.50
CA THR A 106 -12.21 -1.52 7.21
C THR A 106 -11.45 -0.38 6.53
N LEU A 107 -10.27 -0.03 7.04
CA LEU A 107 -9.41 0.99 6.43
C LEU A 107 -9.03 0.60 4.99
N LEU A 108 -8.59 -0.63 4.77
CA LEU A 108 -8.16 -1.11 3.46
C LEU A 108 -9.32 -1.19 2.47
N ARG A 109 -10.50 -1.64 2.90
CA ARG A 109 -11.70 -1.66 2.06
C ARG A 109 -12.13 -0.25 1.67
N ARG A 110 -12.16 0.67 2.64
CA ARG A 110 -12.57 2.07 2.42
C ARG A 110 -11.56 2.81 1.54
N LYS A 111 -10.26 2.72 1.86
CA LYS A 111 -9.20 3.46 1.17
C LYS A 111 -8.83 2.78 -0.13
N PHE A 112 -8.57 1.48 -0.17
CA PHE A 112 -7.99 0.80 -1.34
C PHE A 112 -8.97 -0.12 -2.09
N CYS A 113 -10.23 -0.16 -1.68
CA CYS A 113 -11.30 -0.88 -2.36
C CYS A 113 -11.02 -2.40 -2.53
N PHE A 114 -10.36 -3.03 -1.56
CA PHE A 114 -10.18 -4.48 -1.51
C PHE A 114 -10.35 -5.02 -0.08
N GLU A 115 -10.63 -6.33 0.05
CA GLU A 115 -10.67 -7.03 1.33
C GLU A 115 -9.34 -7.74 1.58
N CYS A 116 -8.64 -7.38 2.66
CA CYS A 116 -7.35 -7.99 2.98
C CYS A 116 -7.52 -9.40 3.56
N SER A 117 -6.89 -10.38 2.91
CA SER A 117 -6.91 -11.80 3.29
C SER A 117 -5.57 -12.29 3.84
N CYS A 118 -4.64 -11.37 4.18
CA CYS A 118 -3.34 -11.76 4.72
C CYS A 118 -3.45 -12.53 6.04
N LYS A 119 -2.36 -13.21 6.45
CA LYS A 119 -2.28 -13.98 7.71
C LYS A 119 -2.54 -13.14 8.98
N GLY A 120 -2.39 -11.81 8.87
CA GLY A 120 -2.71 -10.85 9.93
C GLY A 120 -4.21 -10.55 10.07
N CYS A 121 -4.97 -10.56 8.96
CA CYS A 121 -6.41 -10.30 8.97
C CYS A 121 -7.24 -11.57 9.19
N THR A 122 -6.77 -12.72 8.70
CA THR A 122 -7.49 -14.01 8.75
C THR A 122 -7.31 -14.78 10.06
N ARG A 123 -6.48 -14.30 10.97
CA ARG A 123 -6.29 -14.88 12.31
C ARG A 123 -7.53 -14.70 13.22
N PRO A 124 -7.70 -15.57 14.22
CA PRO A 124 -8.83 -15.52 15.15
C PRO A 124 -9.04 -14.12 15.77
N ALA A 125 -10.29 -13.71 15.91
CA ALA A 125 -10.65 -12.40 16.46
C ALA A 125 -10.06 -12.17 17.86
N ALA A 126 -10.01 -13.20 18.71
CA ALA A 126 -9.38 -13.13 20.03
C ALA A 126 -7.88 -12.77 19.97
N GLU A 127 -7.13 -13.35 19.02
CA GLU A 127 -5.71 -13.01 18.83
C GLU A 127 -5.53 -11.56 18.36
N ARG A 128 -6.41 -11.08 17.47
CA ARG A 128 -6.39 -9.69 16.99
C ARG A 128 -6.71 -8.70 18.11
N LEU A 129 -7.73 -8.98 18.91
CA LEU A 129 -8.14 -8.16 20.05
C LEU A 129 -7.03 -8.08 21.11
N ALA A 130 -6.42 -9.22 21.47
CA ALA A 130 -5.29 -9.25 22.40
C ALA A 130 -4.09 -8.45 21.87
N SER A 131 -3.84 -8.47 20.55
CA SER A 131 -2.80 -7.64 19.95
C SER A 131 -3.10 -6.15 20.03
N LYS A 132 -4.36 -5.76 19.77
CA LYS A 132 -4.81 -4.37 19.91
C LYS A 132 -4.65 -3.88 21.35
N GLN A 133 -5.02 -4.70 22.34
CA GLN A 133 -4.87 -4.37 23.75
C GLN A 133 -3.41 -4.12 24.16
N ARG A 134 -2.45 -4.89 23.63
CA ARG A 134 -1.01 -4.67 23.89
C ARG A 134 -0.48 -3.35 23.35
N ILE A 135 -1.06 -2.82 22.26
CA ILE A 135 -0.65 -1.54 21.66
C ILE A 135 -1.23 -0.36 22.47
N LEU A 136 -2.37 -0.56 23.13
CA LEU A 136 -3.08 0.47 23.90
C LEU A 136 -2.65 0.57 25.37
N ALA A 137 -1.87 -0.40 25.86
CA ALA A 137 -1.33 -0.44 27.23
C ALA A 137 0.01 0.30 27.31
#